data_AF-A0A540WU14-F1
#
_entry.id   AF-A0A540WU14-F1
#
_cell.length_a   1.000
_cell.length_b   1.000
_cell.length_c   1.000
_cell.angle_alpha   90.00
_cell.angle_beta   90.00
_cell.angle_gamma   90.00
#
_symmetry.space_group_name_H-M   'P 1'
#
loop_
_entity.id
_entity.type
_entity.pdbx_description
1 polymer ?
#
loop_
_entity_poly.entity_id
_entity_poly.type
_entity_poly.pdbx_seq_one_letter_code
_entity_poly.pdbx_strand_id
1 'polypeptide(L)'
;MFIDFEGIDGSGKTTLSNLLAGRLKKLGYRVAHAREGGELRSSTARRVRELTRDARLLEMSPRAEFFLNLARDAQQLEEVVAPALSRGEVCITDRYLYSQLALSGGGRGLPMSELRPACELASQGLWPDLVILVDVDPDLARWRKRLGKAQAGRGSDGDSRKGLAGAGLAVRVRESFLALAKEDPRRWLILENNDAPLHVLEQRLVDAVVARLEGRDTPVQRIVPMSTTPVHSGPVDVEDVEPRFFQALDTVELREPSLAVWMLGGLPGLMAHQRRLAFVERFPALTARGLLGLGDEAAWTLREVLAPLAPAQVALGLGGLTGARASMMRERLYAQAPSEVLQGLKGDSSPQAWALRERGMKDGRLTDVLLGLSGVDGEESWLVREAGVQRSLFVETARSLGGLSDARADALREALLPHDRLAVLRGTQGLDTPVARGLREALAGKALKLVLRSLTGLDSQEAWALRERGSSQTKEALDSVDGMNDPRAWKLRVAHAKRWPATVLSSLKGLPLGPEARTLISRVLEARPASLPVLRNAYAVIATASTLDARGTTVRPSRVVADAATQLVEL
;
A
#
# COMPACT_ATOMS: atom_id res chain seq x y z
N MET A 1 -21.32 -29.57 2.88
CA MET A 1 -21.51 -28.10 2.94
C MET A 1 -20.31 -27.43 2.29
N PHE A 2 -20.53 -26.48 1.39
CA PHE A 2 -19.51 -25.67 0.73
C PHE A 2 -19.51 -24.24 1.29
N ILE A 3 -18.36 -23.78 1.78
CA ILE A 3 -18.17 -22.47 2.43
C ILE A 3 -17.09 -21.68 1.68
N ASP A 4 -17.43 -20.45 1.26
CA ASP A 4 -16.50 -19.53 0.60
C ASP A 4 -16.19 -18.33 1.49
N PHE A 5 -14.91 -17.95 1.58
CA PHE A 5 -14.46 -16.73 2.25
C PHE A 5 -14.08 -15.66 1.24
N GLU A 6 -14.83 -14.56 1.24
CA GLU A 6 -14.61 -13.42 0.38
C GLU A 6 -14.17 -12.17 1.16
N GLY A 7 -13.60 -11.22 0.41
CA GLY A 7 -13.11 -9.95 0.96
C GLY A 7 -11.87 -9.42 0.26
N ILE A 8 -11.51 -8.18 0.56
CA ILE A 8 -10.36 -7.52 -0.05
C ILE A 8 -9.03 -8.03 0.54
N ASP A 9 -7.93 -7.82 -0.18
CA ASP A 9 -6.61 -8.19 0.34
C ASP A 9 -6.30 -7.43 1.64
N GLY A 10 -5.88 -8.17 2.67
CA GLY A 10 -5.62 -7.61 4.00
C GLY A 10 -6.82 -7.64 4.95
N SER A 11 -7.96 -8.24 4.54
CA SER A 11 -9.14 -8.34 5.42
C SER A 11 -9.08 -9.42 6.49
N GLY A 12 -8.12 -10.36 6.44
CA GLY A 12 -8.01 -11.45 7.43
C GLY A 12 -8.74 -12.74 7.05
N LYS A 13 -9.39 -12.79 5.89
CA LYS A 13 -10.02 -13.99 5.28
C LYS A 13 -9.16 -15.26 5.32
N THR A 14 -7.87 -15.17 4.98
CA THR A 14 -6.98 -16.33 5.02
C THR A 14 -6.80 -16.83 6.45
N THR A 15 -6.58 -15.93 7.42
CA THR A 15 -6.47 -16.33 8.83
C THR A 15 -7.75 -16.97 9.33
N LEU A 16 -8.90 -16.35 9.10
CA LEU A 16 -10.20 -16.83 9.59
C LEU A 16 -10.65 -18.15 8.97
N SER A 17 -10.41 -18.36 7.67
CA SER A 17 -10.74 -19.62 7.00
C SER A 17 -9.91 -20.80 7.53
N ASN A 18 -8.61 -20.59 7.79
CA ASN A 18 -7.76 -21.60 8.43
C ASN A 18 -8.19 -21.88 9.88
N LEU A 19 -8.52 -20.83 10.64
CA LEU A 19 -9.01 -20.97 12.03
C LEU A 19 -10.32 -21.77 12.06
N LEU A 20 -11.31 -21.41 11.24
CA LEU A 20 -12.57 -22.14 11.13
C LEU A 20 -12.33 -23.60 10.76
N ALA A 21 -11.50 -23.88 9.76
CA ALA A 21 -11.19 -25.24 9.35
C ALA A 21 -10.56 -26.07 10.50
N GLY A 22 -9.61 -25.48 11.23
CA GLY A 22 -9.00 -26.11 12.39
C GLY A 22 -10.01 -26.38 13.52
N ARG A 23 -10.92 -25.44 13.79
CA ARG A 23 -11.97 -25.59 14.81
C ARG A 23 -12.98 -26.67 14.42
N LEU A 24 -13.47 -26.68 13.19
CA LEU A 24 -14.41 -27.70 12.72
C LEU A 24 -13.79 -29.11 12.75
N LYS A 25 -12.50 -29.26 12.39
CA LYS A 25 -11.78 -30.54 12.55
C LYS A 25 -11.73 -30.99 14.00
N LYS A 26 -11.45 -30.08 14.95
CA LYS A 26 -11.46 -30.37 16.40
C LYS A 26 -12.84 -30.75 16.93
N LEU A 27 -13.91 -30.27 16.29
CA LEU A 27 -15.30 -30.64 16.60
C LEU A 27 -15.74 -31.95 15.92
N GLY A 28 -14.85 -32.65 15.21
CA GLY A 28 -15.14 -33.95 14.60
C GLY A 28 -15.66 -33.90 13.16
N TYR A 29 -15.78 -32.72 12.55
CA TYR A 29 -16.17 -32.61 11.14
C TYR A 29 -15.02 -33.01 10.21
N ARG A 30 -15.34 -33.71 9.12
CA ARG A 30 -14.39 -33.92 8.01
C ARG A 30 -14.34 -32.64 7.17
N VAL A 31 -13.17 -32.00 7.10
CA VAL A 31 -12.99 -30.70 6.45
C VAL A 31 -11.89 -30.73 5.40
N ALA A 32 -12.24 -30.39 4.17
CA ALA A 32 -11.29 -30.02 3.13
C ALA A 32 -11.15 -28.51 3.06
N HIS A 33 -9.93 -28.02 2.84
CA HIS A 33 -9.68 -26.60 2.60
C HIS A 33 -9.00 -26.44 1.23
N ALA A 34 -9.73 -25.91 0.24
CA ALA A 34 -9.26 -25.79 -1.13
C ALA A 34 -8.06 -24.83 -1.28
N ARG A 35 -7.90 -23.92 -0.33
CA ARG A 35 -6.81 -22.91 -0.37
C ARG A 35 -6.12 -22.65 0.96
N GLU A 36 -5.69 -23.73 1.62
CA GLU A 36 -5.13 -23.69 2.99
C GLU A 36 -3.86 -22.83 3.03
N GLY A 37 -3.69 -22.02 4.07
CA GLY A 37 -2.60 -21.03 4.14
C GLY A 37 -2.61 -19.96 3.03
N GLY A 38 -3.68 -19.89 2.21
CA GLY A 38 -3.77 -18.98 1.06
C GLY A 38 -3.18 -19.51 -0.24
N GLU A 39 -2.72 -20.77 -0.25
CA GLU A 39 -2.11 -21.47 -1.40
C GLU A 39 -3.11 -22.39 -2.09
N LEU A 40 -3.15 -22.37 -3.42
CA LEU A 40 -4.02 -23.25 -4.20
C LEU A 40 -3.48 -24.68 -4.16
N ARG A 41 -4.34 -25.65 -3.88
CA ARG A 41 -3.93 -27.06 -3.86
C ARG A 41 -3.60 -27.61 -5.25
N SER A 42 -4.29 -27.15 -6.29
CA SER A 42 -4.00 -27.53 -7.68
C SER A 42 -2.69 -26.90 -8.18
N SER A 43 -1.77 -27.72 -8.72
CA SER A 43 -0.53 -27.23 -9.34
C SER A 43 -0.80 -26.44 -10.63
N THR A 44 -1.77 -26.89 -11.43
CA THR A 44 -2.24 -26.19 -12.63
C THR A 44 -2.81 -24.83 -12.26
N ALA A 45 -3.69 -24.75 -11.25
CA ALA A 45 -4.25 -23.49 -10.79
C ALA A 45 -3.15 -22.53 -10.25
N ARG A 46 -2.09 -23.04 -9.61
CA ARG A 46 -0.95 -22.23 -9.18
C ARG A 46 -0.21 -21.58 -10.37
N ARG A 47 0.06 -22.33 -11.44
CA ARG A 47 0.69 -21.79 -12.66
C ARG A 47 -0.15 -20.71 -13.33
N VAL A 48 -1.47 -20.93 -13.45
CA VAL A 48 -2.38 -19.91 -14.00
C VAL A 48 -2.40 -18.64 -13.13
N ARG A 49 -2.33 -18.81 -11.80
CA ARG A 49 -2.25 -17.68 -10.85
C ARG A 49 -0.95 -16.87 -11.00
N GLU A 50 0.17 -17.50 -11.32
CA GLU A 50 1.44 -16.78 -11.55
C GLU A 50 1.29 -15.82 -12.74
N LEU A 51 0.71 -16.29 -13.85
CA LEU A 51 0.41 -15.46 -15.03
C LEU A 51 -0.46 -14.26 -14.69
N THR A 52 -1.57 -14.44 -13.96
CA THR A 52 -2.46 -13.31 -13.63
C THR A 52 -1.89 -12.33 -12.60
N ARG A 53 -0.79 -12.68 -11.93
CA ARG A 53 -0.10 -11.82 -10.97
C ARG A 53 1.02 -10.99 -11.60
N ASP A 54 1.59 -11.43 -12.72
CA ASP A 54 2.70 -10.74 -13.37
C ASP A 54 2.29 -9.34 -13.85
N ALA A 55 2.93 -8.32 -13.26
CA ALA A 55 2.67 -6.93 -13.61
C ALA A 55 3.26 -6.51 -14.96
N ARG A 56 4.19 -7.29 -15.53
CA ARG A 56 4.80 -7.01 -16.82
C ARG A 56 3.88 -7.32 -17.99
N LEU A 57 2.83 -8.12 -17.78
CA LEU A 57 1.83 -8.44 -18.80
C LEU A 57 0.85 -7.27 -19.03
N LEU A 58 1.38 -6.07 -19.31
CA LEU A 58 0.62 -4.82 -19.39
C LEU A 58 -0.49 -4.84 -20.45
N GLU A 59 -0.30 -5.62 -21.51
CA GLU A 59 -1.22 -5.72 -22.65
C GLU A 59 -2.37 -6.70 -22.43
N MET A 60 -2.32 -7.51 -21.37
CA MET A 60 -3.45 -8.40 -21.03
C MET A 60 -4.71 -7.55 -20.79
N SER A 61 -5.82 -7.89 -21.44
CA SER A 61 -7.08 -7.17 -21.25
C SER A 61 -7.79 -7.61 -19.96
N PRO A 62 -8.72 -6.81 -19.40
CA PRO A 62 -9.54 -7.24 -18.28
C PRO A 62 -10.33 -8.52 -18.54
N ARG A 63 -10.80 -8.72 -19.79
CA ARG A 63 -11.54 -9.93 -20.18
C ARG A 63 -10.63 -11.17 -20.21
N ALA A 64 -9.40 -11.04 -20.70
CA ALA A 64 -8.41 -12.11 -20.62
C ALA A 64 -8.04 -12.44 -19.16
N GLU A 65 -7.85 -11.41 -18.30
CA GLU A 65 -7.63 -11.60 -16.87
C GLU A 65 -8.80 -12.34 -16.20
N PHE A 66 -10.05 -12.02 -16.56
CA PHE A 66 -11.24 -12.72 -16.08
C PHE A 66 -11.22 -14.20 -16.46
N PHE A 67 -11.05 -14.54 -17.75
CA PHE A 67 -11.04 -15.93 -18.20
C PHE A 67 -9.90 -16.75 -17.62
N LEU A 68 -8.70 -16.19 -17.47
CA LEU A 68 -7.59 -16.89 -16.81
C LEU A 68 -7.90 -17.17 -15.32
N ASN A 69 -8.47 -16.20 -14.61
CA ASN A 69 -8.88 -16.45 -13.22
C ASN A 69 -10.04 -17.45 -13.14
N LEU A 70 -10.94 -17.45 -14.11
CA LEU A 70 -12.07 -18.38 -14.18
C LEU A 70 -11.58 -19.81 -14.45
N ALA A 71 -10.67 -20.00 -15.41
CA ALA A 71 -10.05 -21.29 -15.70
C ALA A 71 -9.30 -21.84 -14.48
N ARG A 72 -8.60 -20.99 -13.74
CA ARG A 72 -7.97 -21.35 -12.46
C ARG A 72 -8.99 -21.88 -11.45
N ASP A 73 -10.10 -21.17 -11.29
CA ASP A 73 -11.12 -21.52 -10.29
C ASP A 73 -11.91 -22.76 -10.70
N ALA A 74 -12.18 -22.97 -12.00
CA ALA A 74 -12.74 -24.20 -12.54
C ALA A 74 -11.83 -25.41 -12.29
N GLN A 75 -10.52 -25.29 -12.54
CA GLN A 75 -9.57 -26.38 -12.24
C GLN A 75 -9.57 -26.73 -10.75
N GLN A 76 -9.58 -25.70 -9.88
CA GLN A 76 -9.60 -25.88 -8.44
C GLN A 76 -10.91 -26.52 -7.95
N LEU A 77 -12.04 -26.21 -8.62
CA LEU A 77 -13.33 -26.83 -8.36
C LEU A 77 -13.28 -28.33 -8.65
N GLU A 78 -12.85 -28.71 -9.85
CA GLU A 78 -12.82 -30.10 -10.32
C GLU A 78 -11.83 -30.97 -9.54
N GLU A 79 -10.63 -30.47 -9.25
CA GLU A 79 -9.60 -31.26 -8.57
C GLU A 79 -9.80 -31.37 -7.05
N VAL A 80 -10.50 -30.42 -6.43
CA VAL A 80 -10.46 -30.27 -4.97
C VAL A 80 -11.83 -30.10 -4.34
N VAL A 81 -12.63 -29.15 -4.82
CA VAL A 81 -13.90 -28.81 -4.17
C VAL A 81 -14.94 -29.90 -4.44
N ALA A 82 -15.21 -30.23 -5.69
CA ALA A 82 -16.22 -31.23 -6.06
C ALA A 82 -15.91 -32.62 -5.46
N PRO A 83 -14.66 -33.14 -5.49
CA PRO A 83 -14.33 -34.39 -4.82
C PRO A 83 -14.51 -34.36 -3.30
N ALA A 84 -14.25 -33.23 -2.63
CA ALA A 84 -14.48 -33.13 -1.19
C ALA A 84 -15.98 -33.17 -0.85
N LEU A 85 -16.79 -32.44 -1.62
CA LEU A 85 -18.22 -32.42 -1.44
C LEU A 85 -18.86 -33.79 -1.73
N SER A 86 -18.38 -34.52 -2.74
CA SER A 86 -18.89 -35.88 -3.04
C SER A 86 -18.60 -36.89 -1.92
N ARG A 87 -17.55 -36.67 -1.12
CA ARG A 87 -17.25 -37.47 0.08
C ARG A 87 -18.08 -37.05 1.31
N GLY A 88 -18.95 -36.06 1.20
CA GLY A 88 -19.74 -35.52 2.30
C GLY A 88 -18.91 -34.72 3.30
N GLU A 89 -17.82 -34.10 2.85
CA GLU A 89 -16.99 -33.22 3.69
C GLU A 89 -17.56 -31.80 3.72
N VAL A 90 -17.16 -31.04 4.75
CA VAL A 90 -17.25 -29.57 4.69
C VAL A 90 -16.08 -29.07 3.85
N CYS A 91 -16.37 -28.42 2.72
CA CYS A 91 -15.33 -27.82 1.89
C CYS A 91 -15.26 -26.32 2.16
N ILE A 92 -14.09 -25.81 2.54
CA ILE A 92 -13.83 -24.38 2.72
C ILE A 92 -12.92 -23.89 1.59
N THR A 93 -13.20 -22.73 1.02
CA THR A 93 -12.28 -22.03 0.11
C THR A 93 -12.01 -20.59 0.54
N ASP A 94 -10.79 -20.12 0.28
CA ASP A 94 -10.42 -18.71 0.38
C ASP A 94 -10.49 -18.12 -1.03
N ARG A 95 -11.61 -17.44 -1.32
CA ARG A 95 -12.08 -16.99 -2.63
C ARG A 95 -12.67 -18.09 -3.51
N TYR A 96 -13.68 -17.71 -4.26
CA TYR A 96 -14.28 -18.50 -5.33
C TYR A 96 -14.74 -17.59 -6.50
N LEU A 97 -15.81 -17.95 -7.19
CA LEU A 97 -16.32 -17.23 -8.35
C LEU A 97 -16.88 -15.84 -8.01
N TYR A 98 -17.31 -15.60 -6.76
CA TYR A 98 -17.70 -14.26 -6.30
C TYR A 98 -16.54 -13.28 -6.35
N SER A 99 -15.31 -13.72 -6.07
CA SER A 99 -14.10 -12.93 -6.31
C SER A 99 -13.94 -12.52 -7.78
N GLN A 100 -14.37 -13.34 -8.75
CA GLN A 100 -14.31 -12.97 -10.16
C GLN A 100 -15.38 -11.95 -10.54
N LEU A 101 -16.60 -12.12 -10.02
CA LEU A 101 -17.67 -11.14 -10.18
C LEU A 101 -17.28 -9.77 -9.59
N ALA A 102 -16.76 -9.75 -8.36
CA ALA A 102 -16.39 -8.51 -7.70
C ALA A 102 -15.16 -7.83 -8.33
N LEU A 103 -14.13 -8.60 -8.69
CA LEU A 103 -12.93 -8.07 -9.34
C LEU A 103 -13.20 -7.57 -10.74
N SER A 104 -13.86 -8.39 -11.56
CA SER A 104 -14.02 -8.12 -12.98
C SER A 104 -15.18 -7.18 -13.23
N GLY A 105 -16.28 -7.35 -12.49
CA GLY A 105 -17.45 -6.48 -12.53
C GLY A 105 -17.17 -5.14 -11.86
N GLY A 106 -17.15 -5.13 -10.53
CA GLY A 106 -16.94 -3.88 -9.78
C GLY A 106 -15.54 -3.28 -9.96
N GLY A 107 -14.50 -4.11 -9.93
CA GLY A 107 -13.11 -3.63 -9.98
C GLY A 107 -12.67 -3.14 -11.35
N ARG A 108 -12.93 -3.93 -12.41
CA ARG A 108 -12.50 -3.68 -13.80
C ARG A 108 -13.59 -3.09 -14.70
N GLY A 109 -14.84 -3.06 -14.25
CA GLY A 109 -15.95 -2.45 -15.00
C GLY A 109 -16.53 -3.32 -16.11
N LEU A 110 -16.30 -4.63 -16.11
CA LEU A 110 -16.95 -5.53 -17.08
C LEU A 110 -18.44 -5.71 -16.73
N PRO A 111 -19.35 -5.78 -17.72
CA PRO A 111 -20.78 -5.91 -17.43
C PRO A 111 -21.10 -7.22 -16.69
N MET A 112 -21.86 -7.14 -15.59
CA MET A 112 -22.26 -8.32 -14.82
C MET A 112 -23.08 -9.32 -15.64
N SER A 113 -23.83 -8.84 -16.64
CA SER A 113 -24.57 -9.67 -17.60
C SER A 113 -23.67 -10.56 -18.47
N GLU A 114 -22.43 -10.14 -18.74
CA GLU A 114 -21.43 -10.96 -19.45
C GLU A 114 -20.72 -11.94 -18.50
N LEU A 115 -20.47 -11.52 -17.26
CA LEU A 115 -19.67 -12.30 -16.31
C LEU A 115 -20.44 -13.47 -15.70
N ARG A 116 -21.71 -13.27 -15.32
CA ARG A 116 -22.50 -14.30 -14.64
C ARG A 116 -22.63 -15.59 -15.44
N PRO A 117 -23.00 -15.58 -16.75
CA PRO A 117 -23.09 -16.81 -17.54
C PRO A 117 -21.78 -17.60 -17.58
N ALA A 118 -20.63 -16.91 -17.68
CA ALA A 118 -19.33 -17.56 -17.67
C ALA A 118 -19.00 -18.17 -16.30
N CYS A 119 -19.36 -17.49 -15.20
CA CYS A 119 -19.24 -18.06 -13.86
C CYS A 119 -20.17 -19.27 -13.67
N GLU A 120 -21.39 -19.25 -14.21
CA GLU A 120 -22.29 -20.40 -14.15
C GLU A 120 -21.75 -21.61 -14.91
N LEU A 121 -21.16 -21.38 -16.09
CA LEU A 121 -20.49 -22.43 -16.83
C LEU A 121 -19.34 -23.05 -16.02
N ALA A 122 -18.51 -22.22 -15.39
CA ALA A 122 -17.37 -22.69 -14.60
C ALA A 122 -17.80 -23.38 -13.29
N SER A 123 -18.93 -22.98 -12.70
CA SER A 123 -19.42 -23.55 -11.44
C SER A 123 -19.99 -24.96 -11.61
N GLN A 124 -20.49 -25.30 -12.82
CA GLN A 124 -21.23 -26.54 -13.06
C GLN A 124 -22.38 -26.73 -12.05
N GLY A 125 -23.01 -25.63 -11.62
CA GLY A 125 -24.05 -25.61 -10.60
C GLY A 125 -23.55 -25.65 -9.15
N LEU A 126 -22.25 -25.82 -8.91
CA LEU A 126 -21.66 -25.83 -7.57
C LEU A 126 -21.36 -24.40 -7.08
N TRP A 127 -22.34 -23.82 -6.39
CA TRP A 127 -22.18 -22.59 -5.62
C TRP A 127 -22.04 -22.86 -4.12
N PRO A 128 -21.35 -21.99 -3.37
CA PRO A 128 -21.25 -22.13 -1.92
C PRO A 128 -22.62 -22.09 -1.24
N ASP A 129 -22.83 -22.98 -0.27
CA ASP A 129 -23.99 -22.96 0.63
C ASP A 129 -23.94 -21.73 1.56
N LEU A 130 -22.72 -21.27 1.88
CA LEU A 130 -22.45 -20.11 2.72
C LEU A 130 -21.27 -19.32 2.16
N VAL A 131 -21.45 -18.00 2.03
CA VAL A 131 -20.39 -17.05 1.68
C VAL A 131 -20.14 -16.15 2.88
N ILE A 132 -18.91 -16.16 3.38
CA ILE A 132 -18.47 -15.32 4.50
C ILE A 132 -17.71 -14.14 3.92
N LEU A 133 -18.31 -12.95 3.95
CA LEU A 133 -17.65 -11.71 3.57
C LEU A 133 -16.93 -11.13 4.78
N VAL A 134 -15.59 -11.18 4.77
CA VAL A 134 -14.78 -10.47 5.77
C VAL A 134 -14.64 -9.01 5.33
N ASP A 135 -15.55 -8.16 5.82
CA ASP A 135 -15.61 -6.75 5.50
C ASP A 135 -14.65 -5.94 6.38
N VAL A 136 -13.91 -5.05 5.74
CA VAL A 136 -12.91 -4.22 6.41
C VAL A 136 -12.77 -2.90 5.66
N ASP A 137 -12.47 -1.83 6.39
CA ASP A 137 -12.06 -0.58 5.80
C ASP A 137 -10.82 -0.76 4.89
N PRO A 138 -10.84 -0.29 3.62
CA PRO A 138 -9.73 -0.46 2.69
C PRO A 138 -8.40 0.18 3.14
N ASP A 139 -8.42 1.26 3.91
CA ASP A 139 -7.21 1.87 4.43
C ASP A 139 -6.56 0.98 5.50
N LEU A 140 -7.37 0.43 6.41
CA LEU A 140 -6.92 -0.52 7.43
C LEU A 140 -6.38 -1.82 6.81
N ALA A 141 -7.11 -2.39 5.84
CA ALA A 141 -6.67 -3.60 5.13
C ALA A 141 -5.32 -3.41 4.43
N ARG A 142 -5.11 -2.22 3.83
CA ARG A 142 -3.83 -1.86 3.21
C ARG A 142 -2.71 -1.77 4.24
N TRP A 143 -2.96 -1.24 5.43
CA TRP A 143 -1.97 -1.18 6.50
C TRP A 143 -1.58 -2.57 6.99
N ARG A 144 -2.55 -3.45 7.28
CA ARG A 144 -2.30 -4.86 7.62
C ARG A 144 -1.49 -5.58 6.52
N LYS A 145 -1.84 -5.38 5.24
CA LYS A 145 -1.09 -5.93 4.11
C LYS A 145 0.35 -5.45 4.05
N ARG A 146 0.61 -4.16 4.28
CA ARG A 146 1.96 -3.59 4.27
C ARG A 146 2.79 -4.06 5.46
N LEU A 147 2.17 -4.14 6.64
CA LEU A 147 2.80 -4.68 7.85
C LEU A 147 3.21 -6.15 7.64
N GLY A 148 2.30 -7.00 7.16
CA GLY A 148 2.60 -8.41 6.90
C GLY A 148 3.73 -8.60 5.88
N LYS A 149 3.81 -7.75 4.85
CA LYS A 149 4.96 -7.74 3.92
C LYS A 149 6.27 -7.38 4.62
N ALA A 150 6.25 -6.33 5.45
CA ALA A 150 7.43 -5.88 6.17
C ALA A 150 7.93 -6.93 7.17
N GLN A 151 7.04 -7.59 7.89
CA GLN A 151 7.39 -8.67 8.83
C GLN A 151 7.93 -9.92 8.11
N ALA A 152 7.46 -10.19 6.89
CA ALA A 152 7.98 -11.29 6.08
C ALA A 152 9.33 -11.01 5.41
N GLY A 153 9.98 -9.87 5.70
CA GLY A 153 11.22 -9.44 5.04
C GLY A 153 11.06 -9.21 3.53
N ARG A 154 9.82 -9.18 3.03
CA ARG A 154 9.54 -8.94 1.61
C ARG A 154 9.61 -7.44 1.39
N GLY A 155 10.62 -7.01 0.62
CA GLY A 155 10.76 -5.63 0.15
C GLY A 155 9.51 -5.14 -0.58
N SER A 156 9.50 -3.88 -1.02
CA SER A 156 8.39 -3.37 -1.85
C SER A 156 8.40 -3.95 -3.28
N ASP A 157 8.90 -5.17 -3.46
CA ASP A 157 9.22 -5.76 -4.75
C ASP A 157 7.94 -6.07 -5.50
N GLY A 158 7.83 -5.40 -6.64
CA GLY A 158 6.75 -5.53 -7.60
C GLY A 158 5.39 -5.06 -7.09
N ASP A 159 4.78 -4.13 -7.83
CA ASP A 159 3.33 -4.14 -7.87
C ASP A 159 2.89 -5.47 -8.51
N SER A 160 1.87 -6.12 -7.96
CA SER A 160 1.17 -7.14 -8.75
C SER A 160 0.38 -6.44 -9.85
N ARG A 161 -0.07 -7.19 -10.86
CA ARG A 161 -0.98 -6.66 -11.89
C ARG A 161 -2.18 -5.90 -11.31
N LYS A 162 -2.82 -6.43 -10.26
CA LYS A 162 -3.91 -5.74 -9.54
C LYS A 162 -3.42 -4.47 -8.84
N GLY A 163 -2.20 -4.50 -8.31
CA GLY A 163 -1.56 -3.36 -7.67
C GLY A 163 -1.37 -2.16 -8.59
N LEU A 164 -1.20 -2.38 -9.89
CA LEU A 164 -1.04 -1.31 -10.89
C LEU A 164 -2.29 -0.41 -11.05
N ALA A 165 -3.48 -0.92 -10.70
CA ALA A 165 -4.72 -0.16 -10.76
C ALA A 165 -4.88 0.87 -9.62
N GLY A 166 -4.06 0.77 -8.58
CA GLY A 166 -4.11 1.68 -7.43
C GLY A 166 -5.01 1.19 -6.30
N ALA A 167 -5.00 1.94 -5.19
CA ALA A 167 -5.76 1.57 -4.00
C ALA A 167 -7.28 1.55 -4.23
N GLY A 168 -7.79 2.32 -5.19
CA GLY A 168 -9.22 2.40 -5.46
C GLY A 168 -9.83 1.12 -6.03
N LEU A 169 -9.02 0.21 -6.61
CA LEU A 169 -9.48 -1.11 -7.01
C LEU A 169 -10.08 -1.88 -5.81
N ALA A 170 -9.41 -1.87 -4.66
CA ALA A 170 -9.90 -2.57 -3.48
C ALA A 170 -11.23 -1.99 -2.98
N VAL A 171 -11.42 -0.67 -3.09
CA VAL A 171 -12.69 -0.03 -2.69
C VAL A 171 -13.83 -0.49 -3.58
N ARG A 172 -13.67 -0.45 -4.90
CA ARG A 172 -14.71 -0.93 -5.83
C ARG A 172 -15.01 -2.41 -5.67
N VAL A 173 -13.99 -3.23 -5.42
CA VAL A 173 -14.17 -4.67 -5.14
C VAL A 173 -14.97 -4.88 -3.86
N ARG A 174 -14.66 -4.14 -2.78
CA ARG A 174 -15.43 -4.19 -1.53
C ARG A 174 -16.89 -3.79 -1.77
N GLU A 175 -17.14 -2.71 -2.49
CA GLU A 175 -18.49 -2.24 -2.82
C GLU A 175 -19.27 -3.29 -3.60
N SER A 176 -18.60 -3.96 -4.56
CA SER A 176 -19.23 -5.04 -5.33
C SER A 176 -19.56 -6.25 -4.48
N PHE A 177 -18.70 -6.65 -3.52
CA PHE A 177 -19.04 -7.72 -2.58
C PHE A 177 -20.26 -7.36 -1.72
N LEU A 178 -20.32 -6.13 -1.21
CA LEU A 178 -21.48 -5.67 -0.42
C LEU A 178 -22.77 -5.63 -1.25
N ALA A 179 -22.68 -5.28 -2.54
CA ALA A 179 -23.81 -5.34 -3.46
C ALA A 179 -24.28 -6.79 -3.69
N LEU A 180 -23.34 -7.71 -3.95
CA LEU A 180 -23.63 -9.15 -4.10
C LEU A 180 -24.26 -9.74 -2.83
N ALA A 181 -23.76 -9.37 -1.66
CA ALA A 181 -24.31 -9.82 -0.38
C ALA A 181 -25.74 -9.30 -0.12
N LYS A 182 -26.11 -8.15 -0.70
CA LYS A 182 -27.46 -7.61 -0.62
C LYS A 182 -28.45 -8.35 -1.53
N GLU A 183 -27.98 -8.92 -2.64
CA GLU A 183 -28.81 -9.68 -3.59
C GLU A 183 -29.25 -11.04 -3.04
N ASP A 184 -28.41 -11.72 -2.25
CA ASP A 184 -28.74 -13.01 -1.60
C ASP A 184 -28.43 -13.00 -0.09
N PRO A 185 -29.25 -12.34 0.73
CA PRO A 185 -29.05 -12.24 2.18
C PRO A 185 -28.94 -13.57 2.92
N ARG A 186 -29.53 -14.65 2.39
CA ARG A 186 -29.58 -15.96 3.07
C ARG A 186 -28.24 -16.70 2.95
N ARG A 187 -27.58 -16.55 1.80
CA ARG A 187 -26.29 -17.18 1.51
C ARG A 187 -25.11 -16.42 2.12
N TRP A 188 -25.25 -15.12 2.37
CA TRP A 188 -24.13 -14.28 2.82
C TRP A 188 -24.14 -14.04 4.34
N LEU A 189 -22.97 -14.22 4.95
CA LEU A 189 -22.66 -13.80 6.31
C LEU A 189 -21.56 -12.73 6.26
N ILE A 190 -21.89 -11.51 6.68
CA ILE A 190 -20.94 -10.40 6.71
C ILE A 190 -20.26 -10.36 8.09
N LEU A 191 -18.94 -10.43 8.09
CA LEU A 191 -18.10 -10.36 9.29
C LEU A 191 -17.32 -9.05 9.27
N GLU A 192 -17.63 -8.12 10.17
CA GLU A 192 -16.88 -6.86 10.25
C GLU A 192 -15.57 -7.05 11.01
N ASN A 193 -14.45 -6.75 10.35
CA ASN A 193 -13.11 -6.87 10.90
C ASN A 193 -12.37 -5.52 10.99
N ASN A 194 -13.09 -4.50 11.46
CA ASN A 194 -12.52 -3.16 11.69
C ASN A 194 -11.89 -3.04 13.08
N ASP A 195 -12.62 -3.45 14.13
CA ASP A 195 -12.30 -3.09 15.51
C ASP A 195 -12.26 -4.25 16.51
N ALA A 196 -12.07 -5.48 16.02
CA ALA A 196 -12.02 -6.67 16.87
C ALA A 196 -10.77 -7.53 16.66
N PRO A 197 -10.28 -8.18 17.74
CA PRO A 197 -9.36 -9.30 17.59
C PRO A 197 -9.98 -10.44 16.80
N LEU A 198 -9.17 -11.11 15.97
CA LEU A 198 -9.64 -12.22 15.13
C LEU A 198 -10.23 -13.39 15.92
N HIS A 199 -9.76 -13.67 17.15
CA HIS A 199 -10.29 -14.75 17.98
C HIS A 199 -11.74 -14.52 18.44
N VAL A 200 -12.13 -13.25 18.66
CA VAL A 200 -13.52 -12.90 19.00
C VAL A 200 -14.43 -13.16 17.80
N LEU A 201 -13.95 -12.80 16.61
CA LEU A 201 -14.65 -13.05 15.35
C LEU A 201 -14.73 -14.54 15.03
N GLU A 202 -13.66 -15.29 15.28
CA GLU A 202 -13.57 -16.74 15.08
C GLU A 202 -14.65 -17.47 15.86
N GLN A 203 -14.80 -17.20 17.16
CA GLN A 203 -15.78 -17.91 17.99
C GLN A 203 -17.20 -17.72 17.45
N ARG A 204 -17.61 -16.47 17.19
CA ARG A 204 -18.93 -16.16 16.62
C ARG A 204 -19.13 -16.79 15.24
N LEU A 205 -18.07 -16.86 14.45
CA LEU A 205 -18.11 -17.49 13.14
C LEU A 205 -18.31 -19.00 13.24
N VAL A 206 -17.58 -19.68 14.13
CA VAL A 206 -17.73 -21.11 14.39
C VAL A 206 -19.16 -21.42 14.82
N ASP A 207 -19.71 -20.65 15.76
CA ASP A 207 -21.07 -20.85 16.26
C ASP A 207 -22.11 -20.73 15.13
N ALA A 208 -21.98 -19.71 14.27
CA ALA A 208 -22.87 -19.50 13.13
C ALA A 208 -22.75 -20.60 12.05
N VAL A 209 -21.55 -21.14 11.83
CA VAL A 209 -21.33 -22.23 10.87
C VAL A 209 -21.83 -23.56 11.40
N VAL A 210 -21.58 -23.88 12.68
CA VAL A 210 -22.07 -25.10 13.33
C VAL A 210 -23.61 -25.11 13.37
N ALA A 211 -24.24 -23.99 13.73
CA ALA A 211 -25.70 -23.88 13.70
C ALA A 211 -26.27 -24.23 12.30
N ARG A 212 -25.66 -23.71 11.23
CA ARG A 212 -26.04 -24.07 9.85
C ARG A 212 -25.79 -25.54 9.51
N LEU A 213 -24.67 -26.11 9.94
CA LEU A 213 -24.35 -27.53 9.73
C LEU A 213 -25.36 -28.46 10.43
N GLU A 214 -25.93 -28.03 11.55
CA GLU A 214 -26.95 -28.74 12.32
C GLU A 214 -28.38 -28.46 11.85
N GLY A 215 -28.56 -27.72 10.75
CA GLY A 215 -29.88 -27.38 10.21
C GLY A 215 -30.65 -26.34 11.05
N ARG A 216 -29.96 -25.64 11.97
CA ARG A 216 -30.57 -24.56 12.76
C ARG A 216 -30.58 -23.28 11.92
N ASP A 217 -31.79 -22.78 11.64
CA ASP A 217 -31.95 -21.52 10.92
C ASP A 217 -31.38 -20.37 11.77
N THR A 218 -30.36 -19.70 11.25
CA THR A 218 -29.66 -18.65 11.98
C THR A 218 -29.88 -17.33 11.26
N PRO A 219 -30.69 -16.40 11.80
CA PRO A 219 -31.01 -15.13 11.14
C PRO A 219 -29.82 -14.15 11.11
N VAL A 220 -28.66 -14.54 11.64
CA VAL A 220 -27.47 -13.68 11.71
C VAL A 220 -26.90 -13.51 10.30
N GLN A 221 -27.21 -12.37 9.70
CA GLN A 221 -26.65 -11.92 8.42
C GLN A 221 -25.35 -11.12 8.60
N ARG A 222 -25.15 -10.51 9.78
CA ARG A 222 -24.01 -9.62 10.04
C ARG A 222 -23.49 -9.79 11.46
N ILE A 223 -22.20 -10.09 11.59
CA ILE A 223 -21.48 -10.14 12.85
C ILE A 223 -20.71 -8.83 12.98
N VAL A 224 -21.24 -7.94 13.83
CA VAL A 224 -20.59 -6.69 14.21
C VAL A 224 -19.96 -6.89 15.59
N PRO A 225 -18.66 -6.63 15.76
CA PRO A 225 -18.06 -6.60 17.08
C PRO A 225 -18.68 -5.50 17.94
N MET A 226 -18.69 -5.68 19.27
CA MET A 226 -18.93 -4.54 20.15
C MET A 226 -17.76 -3.56 20.01
N SER A 227 -18.06 -2.31 19.67
CA SER A 227 -17.04 -1.25 19.58
C SER A 227 -16.48 -1.00 20.97
N THR A 228 -15.19 -1.24 21.16
CA THR A 228 -14.45 -0.86 22.39
C THR A 228 -13.88 0.55 22.29
N THR A 229 -13.92 1.17 21.11
CA THR A 229 -13.44 2.54 20.92
C THR A 229 -14.41 3.51 21.62
N PRO A 230 -13.94 4.33 22.57
CA PRO A 230 -14.80 5.30 23.25
C PRO A 230 -15.38 6.29 22.23
N VAL A 231 -16.70 6.48 22.30
CA VAL A 231 -17.39 7.48 21.48
C VAL A 231 -17.09 8.84 22.08
N HIS A 232 -16.19 9.60 21.45
CA HIS A 232 -15.97 10.99 21.83
C HIS A 232 -17.20 11.83 21.50
N SER A 233 -17.92 12.29 22.52
CA SER A 233 -18.97 13.30 22.41
C SER A 233 -18.34 14.70 22.44
N GLY A 234 -18.33 15.39 21.31
CA GLY A 234 -17.86 16.79 21.20
C GLY A 234 -17.38 17.16 19.79
N PRO A 235 -17.40 18.45 19.41
CA PRO A 235 -16.86 18.92 18.13
C PRO A 235 -15.40 18.46 17.98
N VAL A 236 -15.01 18.06 16.77
CA VAL A 236 -13.62 17.64 16.52
C VAL A 236 -12.85 18.82 15.99
N ASP A 237 -12.09 19.48 16.87
CA ASP A 237 -11.15 20.52 16.47
C ASP A 237 -9.74 19.94 16.28
N VAL A 238 -8.88 20.71 15.61
CA VAL A 238 -7.48 20.43 15.34
C VAL A 238 -6.71 20.15 16.63
N GLU A 239 -7.05 20.86 17.71
CA GLU A 239 -6.41 20.78 19.03
C GLU A 239 -6.72 19.44 19.74
N ASP A 240 -7.85 18.80 19.43
CA ASP A 240 -8.27 17.53 20.04
C ASP A 240 -7.74 16.29 19.29
N VAL A 241 -7.03 16.46 18.17
CA VAL A 241 -6.61 15.34 17.32
C VAL A 241 -5.57 14.46 18.00
N GLU A 242 -4.59 15.05 18.70
CA GLU A 242 -3.54 14.30 19.39
C GLU A 242 -4.12 13.32 20.44
N PRO A 243 -4.90 13.76 21.44
CA PRO A 243 -5.44 12.85 22.46
C PRO A 243 -6.36 11.77 21.84
N ARG A 244 -7.21 12.14 20.86
CA ARG A 244 -8.10 11.19 20.17
C ARG A 244 -7.32 10.12 19.40
N PHE A 245 -6.25 10.52 18.69
CA PHE A 245 -5.42 9.56 17.95
C PHE A 245 -4.75 8.57 18.89
N PHE A 246 -4.12 9.03 19.97
CA PHE A 246 -3.42 8.14 20.90
C PHE A 246 -4.37 7.24 21.70
N GLN A 247 -5.56 7.71 22.06
CA GLN A 247 -6.57 6.84 22.67
C GLN A 247 -7.09 5.76 21.71
N ALA A 248 -7.30 6.11 20.43
CA ALA A 248 -7.62 5.12 19.42
C ALA A 248 -6.46 4.13 19.20
N LEU A 249 -5.22 4.60 19.30
CA LEU A 249 -4.02 3.78 19.21
C LEU A 249 -3.90 2.79 20.38
N ASP A 250 -4.24 3.20 21.61
CA ASP A 250 -4.28 2.30 22.78
C ASP A 250 -5.22 1.11 22.56
N THR A 251 -6.39 1.37 21.97
CA THR A 251 -7.35 0.31 21.61
C THR A 251 -6.77 -0.63 20.56
N VAL A 252 -5.96 -0.13 19.62
CA VAL A 252 -5.27 -0.95 18.62
C VAL A 252 -4.13 -1.73 19.23
N GLU A 253 -3.39 -1.16 20.16
CA GLU A 253 -2.28 -1.81 20.84
C GLU A 253 -2.73 -3.09 21.57
N LEU A 254 -3.88 -3.04 22.24
CA LEU A 254 -4.47 -4.19 22.93
C LEU A 254 -4.80 -5.37 22.00
N ARG A 255 -5.21 -5.09 20.75
CA ARG A 255 -5.69 -6.11 19.79
C ARG A 255 -4.66 -6.51 18.74
N GLU A 256 -3.89 -5.55 18.24
CA GLU A 256 -2.95 -5.65 17.13
C GLU A 256 -1.69 -4.80 17.42
N PRO A 257 -0.85 -5.19 18.40
CA PRO A 257 0.26 -4.35 18.88
C PRO A 257 1.27 -4.01 17.77
N SER A 258 1.55 -4.94 16.87
CA SER A 258 2.43 -4.67 15.71
C SER A 258 1.85 -3.63 14.73
N LEU A 259 0.51 -3.54 14.62
CA LEU A 259 -0.16 -2.51 13.84
C LEU A 259 -0.08 -1.15 14.54
N ALA A 260 -0.20 -1.11 15.88
CA ALA A 260 -0.01 0.12 16.65
C ALA A 260 1.39 0.72 16.41
N VAL A 261 2.45 -0.10 16.49
CA VAL A 261 3.83 0.35 16.16
C VAL A 261 3.93 0.85 14.73
N TRP A 262 3.33 0.12 13.79
CA TRP A 262 3.33 0.49 12.37
C TRP A 262 2.69 1.87 12.11
N MET A 263 1.61 2.19 12.82
CA MET A 263 0.89 3.46 12.65
C MET A 263 1.71 4.68 13.05
N LEU A 264 2.63 4.52 13.99
CA LEU A 264 3.57 5.55 14.42
C LEU A 264 4.56 5.94 13.30
N GLY A 265 4.68 5.19 12.21
CA GLY A 265 5.72 5.43 11.22
C GLY A 265 5.73 6.86 10.64
N GLY A 266 6.85 7.57 10.77
CA GLY A 266 7.06 8.92 10.26
C GLY A 266 6.24 10.02 10.97
N LEU A 267 5.65 9.73 12.13
CA LEU A 267 4.98 10.73 12.97
C LEU A 267 6.00 11.46 13.87
N PRO A 268 6.16 12.79 13.76
CA PRO A 268 6.99 13.54 14.70
C PRO A 268 6.27 13.70 16.05
N GLY A 269 6.95 14.32 17.02
CA GLY A 269 6.35 14.72 18.30
C GLY A 269 6.71 13.82 19.49
N LEU A 270 6.67 14.41 20.70
CA LEU A 270 7.09 13.76 21.95
C LEU A 270 6.25 12.51 22.24
N MET A 271 4.92 12.60 22.13
CA MET A 271 4.01 11.47 22.37
C MET A 271 4.31 10.29 21.44
N ALA A 272 4.55 10.54 20.15
CA ALA A 272 4.89 9.49 19.19
C ALA A 272 6.23 8.81 19.55
N HIS A 273 7.23 9.57 19.98
CA HIS A 273 8.53 9.04 20.39
C HIS A 273 8.49 8.26 21.70
N GLN A 274 7.71 8.71 22.69
CA GLN A 274 7.48 7.97 23.94
C GLN A 274 6.85 6.59 23.64
N ARG A 275 5.86 6.54 22.75
CA ARG A 275 5.27 5.26 22.32
C ARG A 275 6.28 4.38 21.58
N ARG A 276 7.12 4.94 20.69
CA ARG A 276 8.19 4.17 20.04
C ARG A 276 9.15 3.56 21.06
N LEU A 277 9.56 4.33 22.08
CA LEU A 277 10.45 3.86 23.12
C LEU A 277 9.88 2.63 23.85
N ALA A 278 8.59 2.65 24.20
CA ALA A 278 7.90 1.52 24.83
C ALA A 278 7.89 0.24 23.97
N PHE A 279 8.03 0.36 22.64
CA PHE A 279 8.05 -0.77 21.72
C PHE A 279 9.44 -1.24 21.30
N VAL A 280 10.52 -0.60 21.77
CA VAL A 280 11.90 -0.95 21.36
C VAL A 280 12.22 -2.41 21.64
N GLU A 281 11.89 -2.90 22.83
CA GLU A 281 12.21 -4.29 23.23
C GLU A 281 11.37 -5.32 22.47
N ARG A 282 10.07 -5.04 22.30
CA ARG A 282 9.12 -5.99 21.71
C ARG A 282 9.15 -6.01 20.18
N PHE A 283 9.41 -4.86 19.54
CA PHE A 283 9.32 -4.69 18.09
C PHE A 283 10.43 -3.82 17.49
N PRO A 284 11.73 -4.11 17.75
CA PRO A 284 12.84 -3.21 17.39
C PRO A 284 12.87 -2.85 15.90
N ALA A 285 12.68 -3.83 15.01
CA ALA A 285 12.67 -3.59 13.56
C ALA A 285 11.51 -2.69 13.09
N LEU A 286 10.31 -2.86 13.66
CA LEU A 286 9.16 -2.00 13.33
C LEU A 286 9.34 -0.59 13.88
N THR A 287 9.89 -0.48 15.10
CA THR A 287 10.21 0.80 15.73
C THR A 287 11.26 1.57 14.93
N ALA A 288 12.33 0.92 14.50
CA ALA A 288 13.39 1.51 13.67
C ALA A 288 12.83 2.00 12.32
N ARG A 289 12.02 1.19 11.65
CA ARG A 289 11.29 1.60 10.43
C ARG A 289 10.42 2.83 10.67
N GLY A 290 9.84 2.94 11.87
CA GLY A 290 8.99 4.05 12.26
C GLY A 290 9.69 5.42 12.30
N LEU A 291 11.03 5.44 12.29
CA LEU A 291 11.86 6.64 12.30
C LEU A 291 12.13 7.23 10.90
N LEU A 292 11.67 6.55 9.83
CA LEU A 292 11.89 7.01 8.46
C LEU A 292 11.40 8.45 8.25
N GLY A 293 12.30 9.30 7.75
CA GLY A 293 12.03 10.73 7.48
C GLY A 293 12.06 11.64 8.72
N LEU A 294 12.39 11.10 9.91
CA LEU A 294 12.55 11.90 11.14
C LEU A 294 14.04 12.15 11.41
N GLY A 295 14.39 13.41 11.65
CA GLY A 295 15.77 13.85 11.91
C GLY A 295 15.94 14.65 13.19
N ASP A 296 14.93 14.70 14.06
CA ASP A 296 15.02 15.32 15.39
C ASP A 296 15.87 14.47 16.37
N GLU A 297 16.28 15.08 17.48
CA GLU A 297 17.19 14.43 18.45
C GLU A 297 16.61 13.17 19.08
N ALA A 298 15.30 13.14 19.39
CA ALA A 298 14.67 11.93 19.92
C ALA A 298 14.71 10.78 18.91
N ALA A 299 14.50 11.07 17.62
CA ALA A 299 14.65 10.08 16.55
C ALA A 299 16.11 9.57 16.44
N TRP A 300 17.11 10.43 16.65
CA TRP A 300 18.51 10.01 16.65
C TRP A 300 18.88 9.15 17.85
N THR A 301 18.43 9.51 19.05
CA THR A 301 18.64 8.69 20.25
C THR A 301 18.05 7.29 20.06
N LEU A 302 16.83 7.19 19.53
CA LEU A 302 16.22 5.91 19.22
C LEU A 302 17.02 5.11 18.17
N ARG A 303 17.61 5.77 17.15
CA ARG A 303 18.47 5.08 16.17
C ARG A 303 19.72 4.47 16.82
N GLU A 304 20.38 5.16 17.76
CA GLU A 304 21.54 4.62 18.46
C GLU A 304 21.17 3.39 19.31
N VAL A 305 20.02 3.45 20.01
CA VAL A 305 19.49 2.31 20.79
C VAL A 305 19.12 1.13 19.88
N LEU A 306 18.55 1.39 18.71
CA LEU A 306 18.06 0.35 17.79
C LEU A 306 19.13 -0.19 16.85
N ALA A 307 20.25 0.50 16.67
CA ALA A 307 21.34 0.08 15.79
C ALA A 307 21.83 -1.36 16.05
N PRO A 308 22.07 -1.80 17.30
CA PRO A 308 22.45 -3.19 17.57
C PRO A 308 21.29 -4.20 17.42
N LEU A 309 20.02 -3.76 17.52
CA LEU A 309 18.86 -4.65 17.51
C LEU A 309 18.27 -4.86 16.11
N ALA A 310 18.35 -3.84 15.25
CA ALA A 310 17.72 -3.81 13.94
C ALA A 310 18.55 -2.99 12.92
N PRO A 311 19.83 -3.38 12.68
CA PRO A 311 20.77 -2.58 11.88
C PRO A 311 20.26 -2.26 10.48
N ALA A 312 19.62 -3.21 9.81
CA ALA A 312 19.03 -3.03 8.48
C ALA A 312 17.92 -1.97 8.46
N GLN A 313 17.00 -2.01 9.43
CA GLN A 313 15.89 -1.05 9.48
C GLN A 313 16.37 0.33 9.91
N VAL A 314 17.40 0.43 10.75
CA VAL A 314 18.06 1.71 11.06
C VAL A 314 18.73 2.28 9.81
N ALA A 315 19.49 1.47 9.07
CA ALA A 315 20.15 1.89 7.82
C ALA A 315 19.15 2.40 6.77
N LEU A 316 18.03 1.68 6.56
CA LEU A 316 16.94 2.16 5.69
C LEU A 316 16.36 3.50 6.17
N GLY A 317 16.24 3.69 7.49
CA GLY A 317 15.75 4.91 8.12
C GLY A 317 16.68 6.12 7.99
N LEU A 318 17.92 5.94 7.53
CA LEU A 318 18.88 7.02 7.24
C LEU A 318 18.72 7.60 5.84
N GLY A 319 17.89 7.01 4.98
CA GLY A 319 17.65 7.53 3.63
C GLY A 319 17.13 8.98 3.67
N GLY A 320 17.78 9.88 2.92
CA GLY A 320 17.45 11.31 2.87
C GLY A 320 17.99 12.16 4.02
N LEU A 321 18.64 11.56 5.03
CA LEU A 321 19.41 12.30 6.04
C LEU A 321 20.84 12.51 5.54
N THR A 322 21.34 13.74 5.60
CA THR A 322 22.70 14.10 5.18
C THR A 322 23.54 14.56 6.39
N GLY A 323 24.85 14.68 6.18
CA GLY A 323 25.79 15.19 7.20
C GLY A 323 26.61 14.11 7.92
N ALA A 324 27.50 14.56 8.80
CA ALA A 324 28.51 13.71 9.45
C ALA A 324 27.90 12.59 10.30
N ARG A 325 26.86 12.88 11.11
CA ARG A 325 26.19 11.91 11.98
C ARG A 325 25.59 10.74 11.19
N ALA A 326 24.92 11.03 10.08
CA ALA A 326 24.38 10.02 9.18
C ALA A 326 25.48 9.19 8.51
N SER A 327 26.55 9.85 8.05
CA SER A 327 27.70 9.18 7.42
C SER A 327 28.40 8.21 8.38
N MET A 328 28.67 8.64 9.61
CA MET A 328 29.27 7.79 10.65
C MET A 328 28.39 6.60 11.02
N MET A 329 27.06 6.79 11.08
CA MET A 329 26.15 5.68 11.35
C MET A 329 26.09 4.70 10.18
N ARG A 330 26.11 5.16 8.92
CA ARG A 330 26.18 4.28 7.74
C ARG A 330 27.46 3.45 7.73
N GLU A 331 28.60 4.06 8.04
CA GLU A 331 29.88 3.35 8.14
C GLU A 331 29.81 2.24 9.20
N ARG A 332 29.30 2.55 10.40
CA ARG A 332 29.12 1.56 11.49
C ARG A 332 28.18 0.40 11.09
N LEU A 333 27.12 0.70 10.32
CA LEU A 333 26.10 -0.29 9.95
C LEU A 333 26.47 -1.11 8.71
N TYR A 334 27.44 -0.68 7.90
CA TYR A 334 27.76 -1.33 6.62
C TYR A 334 28.06 -2.83 6.76
N ALA A 335 28.82 -3.23 7.78
CA ALA A 335 29.17 -4.63 7.99
C ALA A 335 27.94 -5.53 8.26
N GLN A 336 26.88 -4.98 8.84
CA GLN A 336 25.67 -5.73 9.23
C GLN A 336 24.53 -5.58 8.21
N ALA A 337 24.47 -4.45 7.50
CA ALA A 337 23.39 -4.10 6.58
C ALA A 337 23.90 -3.36 5.33
N PRO A 338 24.80 -3.98 4.54
CA PRO A 338 25.43 -3.30 3.40
C PRO A 338 24.42 -2.90 2.32
N SER A 339 23.41 -3.75 2.04
CA SER A 339 22.40 -3.46 1.03
C SER A 339 21.57 -2.22 1.38
N GLU A 340 21.07 -2.15 2.62
CA GLU A 340 20.27 -1.03 3.12
C GLU A 340 21.07 0.27 3.19
N VAL A 341 22.36 0.19 3.57
CA VAL A 341 23.27 1.34 3.56
C VAL A 341 23.45 1.86 2.13
N LEU A 342 23.83 1.00 1.18
CA LEU A 342 24.07 1.38 -0.21
C LEU A 342 22.82 1.96 -0.89
N GLN A 343 21.68 1.30 -0.74
CA GLN A 343 20.39 1.78 -1.29
C GLN A 343 19.92 3.09 -0.65
N GLY A 344 20.40 3.41 0.55
CA GLY A 344 20.10 4.64 1.30
C GLY A 344 20.88 5.87 0.85
N LEU A 345 21.93 5.74 0.02
CA LEU A 345 22.82 6.83 -0.40
C LEU A 345 22.25 7.74 -1.52
N LYS A 346 20.94 7.66 -1.80
CA LYS A 346 20.30 8.43 -2.88
C LYS A 346 20.53 9.93 -2.70
N GLY A 347 20.90 10.61 -3.78
CA GLY A 347 21.22 12.03 -3.81
C GLY A 347 22.49 12.42 -3.06
N ASP A 348 23.24 11.47 -2.48
CA ASP A 348 24.48 11.73 -1.75
C ASP A 348 25.68 11.45 -2.67
N SER A 349 26.30 12.53 -3.16
CA SER A 349 27.52 12.52 -3.98
C SER A 349 28.79 12.78 -3.17
N SER A 350 28.72 12.75 -1.84
CA SER A 350 29.89 13.01 -0.98
C SER A 350 30.99 11.95 -1.18
N PRO A 351 32.26 12.30 -0.92
CA PRO A 351 33.35 11.33 -0.95
C PRO A 351 33.12 10.13 -0.03
N GLN A 352 32.49 10.34 1.13
CA GLN A 352 32.16 9.26 2.07
C GLN A 352 31.12 8.30 1.49
N ALA A 353 30.10 8.81 0.79
CA ALA A 353 29.12 7.98 0.10
C ALA A 353 29.76 7.20 -1.05
N TRP A 354 30.69 7.81 -1.79
CA TRP A 354 31.44 7.11 -2.84
C TRP A 354 32.35 6.00 -2.30
N ALA A 355 33.06 6.23 -1.19
CA ALA A 355 33.86 5.19 -0.54
C ALA A 355 33.02 3.95 -0.18
N LEU A 356 31.79 4.16 0.33
CA LEU A 356 30.85 3.08 0.59
C LEU A 356 30.40 2.36 -0.69
N ARG A 357 30.12 3.10 -1.78
CA ARG A 357 29.76 2.50 -3.07
C ARG A 357 30.89 1.68 -3.68
N GLU A 358 32.11 2.18 -3.63
CA GLU A 358 33.30 1.45 -4.10
C GLU A 358 33.50 0.15 -3.32
N ARG A 359 33.34 0.21 -2.00
CA ARG A 359 33.33 -0.99 -1.16
C ARG A 359 32.22 -1.96 -1.58
N GLY A 360 31.01 -1.45 -1.82
CA GLY A 360 29.88 -2.24 -2.33
C GLY A 360 30.17 -2.92 -3.67
N MET A 361 30.83 -2.23 -4.59
CA MET A 361 31.23 -2.80 -5.88
C MET A 361 32.28 -3.91 -5.72
N LYS A 362 33.27 -3.72 -4.83
CA LYS A 362 34.27 -4.75 -4.48
C LYS A 362 33.61 -5.98 -3.84
N ASP A 363 32.56 -5.77 -3.05
CA ASP A 363 31.77 -6.82 -2.41
C ASP A 363 30.76 -7.49 -3.38
N GLY A 364 30.76 -7.13 -4.67
CA GLY A 364 29.85 -7.70 -5.67
C GLY A 364 28.41 -7.18 -5.63
N ARG A 365 28.14 -6.09 -4.91
CA ARG A 365 26.80 -5.54 -4.65
C ARG A 365 26.36 -4.47 -5.65
N LEU A 366 26.64 -4.69 -6.94
CA LEU A 366 26.34 -3.71 -7.99
C LEU A 366 24.84 -3.32 -8.03
N THR A 367 23.94 -4.27 -7.82
CA THR A 367 22.49 -4.04 -7.73
C THR A 367 22.14 -3.00 -6.65
N ASP A 368 22.71 -3.14 -5.46
CA ASP A 368 22.47 -2.23 -4.34
C ASP A 368 23.05 -0.83 -4.60
N VAL A 369 24.24 -0.77 -5.21
CA VAL A 369 24.89 0.48 -5.61
C VAL A 369 24.02 1.24 -6.62
N LEU A 370 23.55 0.56 -7.69
CA LEU A 370 22.67 1.15 -8.70
C LEU A 370 21.39 1.73 -8.09
N LEU A 371 20.76 0.99 -7.18
CA LEU A 371 19.54 1.44 -6.48
C LEU A 371 19.79 2.66 -5.56
N GLY A 372 21.04 2.89 -5.15
CA GLY A 372 21.50 4.05 -4.38
C GLY A 372 21.98 5.25 -5.21
N LEU A 373 21.95 5.19 -6.55
CA LEU A 373 22.45 6.26 -7.43
C LEU A 373 21.39 7.26 -7.90
N SER A 374 20.11 7.08 -7.54
CA SER A 374 19.07 8.06 -7.86
C SER A 374 19.46 9.44 -7.31
N GLY A 375 19.40 10.46 -8.17
CA GLY A 375 19.76 11.84 -7.87
C GLY A 375 21.25 12.14 -7.86
N VAL A 376 22.11 11.17 -8.22
CA VAL A 376 23.57 11.35 -8.32
C VAL A 376 23.94 11.45 -9.80
N ASP A 377 24.57 12.56 -10.16
CA ASP A 377 25.12 12.82 -11.49
C ASP A 377 26.64 13.03 -11.40
N GLY A 378 27.37 12.53 -12.39
CA GLY A 378 28.84 12.48 -12.41
C GLY A 378 29.36 11.25 -13.15
N GLU A 379 30.56 11.35 -13.72
CA GLU A 379 31.13 10.31 -14.59
C GLU A 379 31.27 8.96 -13.89
N GLU A 380 31.64 8.92 -12.60
CA GLU A 380 31.70 7.66 -11.85
C GLU A 380 30.32 7.00 -11.76
N SER A 381 29.25 7.78 -11.58
CA SER A 381 27.88 7.25 -11.54
C SER A 381 27.41 6.71 -12.89
N TRP A 382 27.85 7.33 -13.98
CA TRP A 382 27.54 6.88 -15.34
C TRP A 382 28.26 5.59 -15.70
N LEU A 383 29.54 5.44 -15.35
CA LEU A 383 30.27 4.18 -15.52
C LEU A 383 29.57 3.01 -14.80
N VAL A 384 29.04 3.25 -13.60
CA VAL A 384 28.29 2.23 -12.85
C VAL A 384 26.98 1.86 -13.57
N ARG A 385 26.26 2.85 -14.14
CA ARG A 385 25.04 2.61 -14.93
C ARG A 385 25.33 1.81 -16.20
N GLU A 386 26.40 2.13 -16.91
CA GLU A 386 26.86 1.41 -18.10
C GLU A 386 27.20 -0.05 -17.76
N ALA A 387 27.93 -0.29 -16.66
CA ALA A 387 28.18 -1.63 -16.16
C ALA A 387 26.88 -2.38 -15.79
N GLY A 388 25.88 -1.65 -15.27
CA GLY A 388 24.53 -2.18 -15.03
C GLY A 388 23.86 -2.69 -16.30
N VAL A 389 23.86 -1.90 -17.38
CA VAL A 389 23.32 -2.30 -18.69
C VAL A 389 24.04 -3.52 -19.25
N GLN A 390 25.37 -3.53 -19.22
CA GLN A 390 26.18 -4.66 -19.70
C GLN A 390 25.86 -5.97 -18.97
N ARG A 391 25.45 -5.90 -17.70
CA ARG A 391 25.07 -7.06 -16.89
C ARG A 391 23.56 -7.34 -16.91
N SER A 392 22.81 -6.73 -17.83
CA SER A 392 21.35 -6.86 -17.92
C SER A 392 20.58 -6.46 -16.65
N LEU A 393 21.15 -5.58 -15.82
CA LEU A 393 20.50 -5.02 -14.62
C LEU A 393 19.59 -3.84 -14.99
N PHE A 394 18.66 -4.08 -15.92
CA PHE A 394 17.84 -3.04 -16.54
C PHE A 394 16.91 -2.33 -15.54
N VAL A 395 16.36 -3.07 -14.57
CA VAL A 395 15.43 -2.52 -13.58
C VAL A 395 16.15 -1.57 -12.63
N GLU A 396 17.31 -1.98 -12.12
CA GLU A 396 18.15 -1.21 -11.23
C GLU A 396 18.69 0.04 -11.93
N THR A 397 19.16 -0.13 -13.16
CA THR A 397 19.66 0.96 -14.00
C THR A 397 18.56 1.99 -14.25
N ALA A 398 17.36 1.56 -14.65
CA ALA A 398 16.22 2.47 -14.84
C ALA A 398 15.86 3.26 -13.58
N ARG A 399 15.90 2.61 -12.41
CA ARG A 399 15.63 3.25 -11.11
C ARG A 399 16.74 4.21 -10.67
N SER A 400 17.99 3.94 -11.05
CA SER A 400 19.15 4.78 -10.75
C SER A 400 19.10 6.16 -11.44
N LEU A 401 18.30 6.28 -12.51
CA LEU A 401 18.11 7.52 -13.27
C LEU A 401 17.13 8.49 -12.61
N GLY A 402 16.48 8.10 -11.51
CA GLY A 402 15.53 8.96 -10.81
C GLY A 402 16.14 10.31 -10.44
N GLY A 403 15.51 11.41 -10.85
CA GLY A 403 15.96 12.78 -10.57
C GLY A 403 16.87 13.42 -11.63
N LEU A 404 17.34 12.66 -12.63
CA LEU A 404 18.14 13.19 -13.74
C LEU A 404 17.25 13.58 -14.92
N SER A 405 17.35 14.81 -15.41
CA SER A 405 16.47 15.36 -16.47
C SER A 405 17.19 15.71 -17.77
N ASP A 406 18.48 15.38 -17.90
CA ASP A 406 19.27 15.67 -19.09
C ASP A 406 19.01 14.67 -20.24
N ALA A 407 19.52 15.01 -21.42
CA ALA A 407 19.37 14.21 -22.63
C ALA A 407 20.07 12.83 -22.55
N ARG A 408 21.16 12.70 -21.80
CA ARG A 408 21.88 11.42 -21.62
C ARG A 408 21.02 10.45 -20.81
N ALA A 409 20.36 10.94 -19.77
CA ALA A 409 19.42 10.17 -18.96
C ALA A 409 18.19 9.74 -19.76
N ASP A 410 17.63 10.64 -20.59
CA ASP A 410 16.49 10.29 -21.44
C ASP A 410 16.85 9.28 -22.53
N ALA A 411 18.01 9.40 -23.19
CA ALA A 411 18.47 8.41 -24.16
C ALA A 411 18.61 7.00 -23.53
N LEU A 412 19.16 6.93 -22.31
CA LEU A 412 19.25 5.65 -21.60
C LEU A 412 17.87 5.14 -21.16
N ARG A 413 16.92 6.01 -20.77
CA ARG A 413 15.54 5.59 -20.48
C ARG A 413 14.88 4.96 -21.70
N GLU A 414 15.02 5.58 -22.87
CA GLU A 414 14.48 5.07 -24.13
C GLU A 414 15.05 3.68 -24.46
N ALA A 415 16.36 3.51 -24.33
CA ALA A 415 17.02 2.21 -24.52
C ALA A 415 16.52 1.12 -23.55
N LEU A 416 16.05 1.50 -22.36
CA LEU A 416 15.53 0.57 -21.34
C LEU A 416 14.04 0.23 -21.49
N LEU A 417 13.28 0.96 -22.33
CA LEU A 417 11.84 0.73 -22.53
C LEU A 417 11.47 -0.68 -23.00
N PRO A 418 12.20 -1.32 -23.92
CA PRO A 418 11.90 -2.70 -24.36
C PRO A 418 12.04 -3.73 -23.23
N HIS A 419 12.81 -3.43 -22.19
CA HIS A 419 13.12 -4.36 -21.10
C HIS A 419 12.15 -4.23 -19.92
N ASP A 420 11.93 -3.01 -19.41
CA ASP A 420 10.99 -2.79 -18.30
C ASP A 420 10.42 -1.36 -18.27
N ARG A 421 9.27 -1.18 -18.93
CA ARG A 421 8.52 0.08 -18.95
C ARG A 421 8.09 0.57 -17.57
N LEU A 422 7.85 -0.32 -16.61
CA LEU A 422 7.41 0.06 -15.25
C LEU A 422 8.59 0.54 -14.40
N ALA A 423 9.77 -0.04 -14.58
CA ALA A 423 10.99 0.43 -13.92
C ALA A 423 11.36 1.84 -14.44
N VAL A 424 11.32 2.05 -15.75
CA VAL A 424 11.56 3.38 -16.35
C VAL A 424 10.58 4.42 -15.81
N LEU A 425 9.28 4.12 -15.79
CA LEU A 425 8.25 5.05 -15.25
C LEU A 425 8.50 5.43 -13.78
N ARG A 426 9.02 4.52 -12.96
CA ARG A 426 9.38 4.84 -11.57
C ARG A 426 10.55 5.82 -11.48
N GLY A 427 11.46 5.78 -12.46
CA GLY A 427 12.58 6.71 -12.59
C GLY A 427 12.21 8.08 -13.13
N THR A 428 10.97 8.32 -13.57
CA THR A 428 10.52 9.62 -14.10
C THR A 428 9.70 10.45 -13.11
N GLN A 429 9.71 10.11 -11.83
CA GLN A 429 8.95 10.84 -10.81
C GLN A 429 9.38 12.31 -10.77
N GLY A 430 8.42 13.22 -10.96
CA GLY A 430 8.66 14.67 -10.95
C GLY A 430 9.41 15.22 -12.16
N LEU A 431 9.60 14.42 -13.22
CA LEU A 431 10.24 14.85 -14.47
C LEU A 431 9.20 15.09 -15.56
N ASP A 432 9.30 16.18 -16.33
CA ASP A 432 8.34 16.48 -17.42
C ASP A 432 8.95 16.40 -18.83
N THR A 433 9.94 15.53 -18.99
CA THR A 433 10.61 15.34 -20.29
C THR A 433 9.66 14.68 -21.31
N PRO A 434 9.92 14.81 -22.63
CA PRO A 434 9.12 14.15 -23.67
C PRO A 434 8.97 12.64 -23.45
N VAL A 435 10.06 11.97 -23.06
CA VAL A 435 10.07 10.52 -22.74
C VAL A 435 9.12 10.21 -21.57
N ALA A 436 9.18 11.01 -20.50
CA ALA A 436 8.32 10.85 -19.34
C ALA A 436 6.83 11.07 -19.69
N ARG A 437 6.51 12.09 -20.48
CA ARG A 437 5.14 12.40 -20.93
C ARG A 437 4.58 11.27 -21.82
N GLY A 438 5.32 10.85 -22.84
CA GLY A 438 4.90 9.76 -23.73
C GLY A 438 4.70 8.44 -22.99
N LEU A 439 5.57 8.14 -22.01
CA LEU A 439 5.44 6.93 -21.20
C LEU A 439 4.19 6.95 -20.30
N ARG A 440 3.88 8.10 -19.69
CA ARG A 440 2.66 8.27 -18.88
C ARG A 440 1.40 8.09 -19.70
N GLU A 441 1.36 8.67 -20.90
CA GLU A 441 0.24 8.52 -21.83
C GLU A 441 0.04 7.05 -22.22
N ALA A 442 1.11 6.39 -22.66
CA ALA A 442 1.07 4.99 -23.09
C ALA A 442 0.68 4.01 -21.96
N LEU A 443 0.91 4.38 -20.69
CA LEU A 443 0.63 3.56 -19.51
C LEU A 443 -0.60 4.01 -18.72
N ALA A 444 -1.27 5.11 -19.07
CA ALA A 444 -2.39 5.66 -18.29
C ALA A 444 -3.51 4.63 -18.04
N GLY A 445 -3.87 3.85 -19.06
CA GLY A 445 -4.88 2.80 -18.97
C GLY A 445 -4.38 1.46 -18.39
N LYS A 446 -3.06 1.30 -18.20
CA LYS A 446 -2.42 0.01 -17.86
C LYS A 446 -1.85 -0.01 -16.45
N ALA A 447 -1.29 1.12 -16.01
CA ALA A 447 -0.58 1.28 -14.74
C ALA A 447 -0.90 2.60 -14.05
N LEU A 448 -2.20 2.95 -13.96
CA LEU A 448 -2.71 4.22 -13.42
C LEU A 448 -2.05 4.63 -12.10
N LYS A 449 -1.83 3.69 -11.17
CA LYS A 449 -1.15 3.95 -9.89
C LYS A 449 0.24 4.55 -10.08
N LEU A 450 1.04 3.95 -10.96
CA LEU A 450 2.43 4.36 -11.18
C LEU A 450 2.47 5.64 -12.01
N VAL A 451 1.55 5.80 -12.97
CA VAL A 451 1.40 7.03 -13.75
C VAL A 451 1.12 8.19 -12.81
N LEU A 452 0.11 8.10 -11.94
CA LEU A 452 -0.24 9.17 -11.00
C LEU A 452 0.89 9.49 -10.02
N ARG A 453 1.59 8.48 -9.50
CA ARG A 453 2.76 8.68 -8.62
C ARG A 453 3.92 9.38 -9.34
N SER A 454 4.10 9.14 -10.64
CA SER A 454 5.15 9.81 -11.40
C SER A 454 4.91 11.32 -11.57
N LEU A 455 3.69 11.81 -11.29
CA LEU A 455 3.32 13.22 -11.41
C LEU A 455 3.69 14.05 -10.16
N THR A 456 4.16 13.43 -9.07
CA THR A 456 4.48 14.18 -7.84
C THR A 456 5.46 15.31 -8.13
N GLY A 457 5.07 16.54 -7.80
CA GLY A 457 5.86 17.74 -8.02
C GLY A 457 5.64 18.46 -9.36
N LEU A 458 4.82 17.91 -10.27
CA LEU A 458 4.51 18.54 -11.57
C LEU A 458 3.22 19.37 -11.52
N ASP A 459 3.20 20.50 -12.23
CA ASP A 459 2.06 21.44 -12.32
C ASP A 459 1.60 21.72 -13.77
N SER A 460 2.20 21.05 -14.75
CA SER A 460 1.84 21.15 -16.17
C SER A 460 0.39 20.74 -16.45
N GLN A 461 -0.15 21.24 -17.56
CA GLN A 461 -1.55 21.01 -17.95
C GLN A 461 -1.83 19.51 -18.16
N GLU A 462 -0.89 18.79 -18.77
CA GLU A 462 -0.96 17.35 -19.02
C GLU A 462 -0.97 16.55 -17.72
N ALA A 463 -0.17 16.97 -16.72
CA ALA A 463 -0.17 16.35 -15.40
C ALA A 463 -1.54 16.52 -14.71
N TRP A 464 -2.15 17.70 -14.80
CA TRP A 464 -3.50 17.93 -14.28
C TRP A 464 -4.56 17.09 -14.99
N ALA A 465 -4.53 17.01 -16.32
CA ALA A 465 -5.45 16.18 -17.08
C ALA A 465 -5.37 14.69 -16.69
N LEU A 466 -4.17 14.18 -16.36
CA LEU A 466 -4.02 12.82 -15.83
C LEU A 466 -4.59 12.66 -14.41
N ARG A 467 -4.36 13.64 -13.51
CA ARG A 467 -4.90 13.62 -12.15
C ARG A 467 -6.42 13.62 -12.15
N GLU A 468 -7.04 14.50 -12.93
CA GLU A 468 -8.50 14.64 -12.99
C GLU A 468 -9.14 13.33 -13.46
N ARG A 469 -8.62 12.74 -14.55
CA ARG A 469 -9.06 11.43 -15.07
C ARG A 469 -8.90 10.30 -14.05
N GLY A 470 -7.83 10.32 -13.26
CA GLY A 470 -7.52 9.27 -12.27
C GLY A 470 -8.22 9.42 -10.93
N SER A 471 -8.65 10.63 -10.55
CA SER A 471 -9.06 10.97 -9.20
C SER A 471 -10.33 10.26 -8.69
N SER A 472 -11.28 10.00 -9.60
CA SER A 472 -12.48 9.21 -9.31
C SER A 472 -12.18 7.72 -9.11
N GLN A 473 -11.10 7.23 -9.74
CA GLN A 473 -10.75 5.81 -9.76
C GLN A 473 -9.83 5.42 -8.61
N THR A 474 -8.89 6.28 -8.22
CA THR A 474 -7.91 5.93 -7.20
C THR A 474 -7.32 7.14 -6.47
N LYS A 475 -6.98 6.92 -5.20
CA LYS A 475 -6.45 7.95 -4.30
C LYS A 475 -5.07 8.49 -4.72
N GLU A 476 -4.31 7.78 -5.55
CA GLU A 476 -2.97 8.20 -5.98
C GLU A 476 -2.96 9.54 -6.73
N ALA A 477 -4.11 9.99 -7.26
CA ALA A 477 -4.23 11.34 -7.79
C ALA A 477 -4.04 12.40 -6.68
N LEU A 478 -4.59 12.16 -5.49
CA LEU A 478 -4.37 13.00 -4.31
C LEU A 478 -2.95 12.84 -3.75
N ASP A 479 -2.42 11.60 -3.69
CA ASP A 479 -1.02 11.37 -3.27
C ASP A 479 -0.02 12.16 -4.16
N SER A 480 -0.38 12.42 -5.42
CA SER A 480 0.48 13.15 -6.37
C SER A 480 0.52 14.67 -6.14
N VAL A 481 -0.37 15.21 -5.31
CA VAL A 481 -0.43 16.64 -4.95
C VAL A 481 -0.08 16.87 -3.47
N ASP A 482 0.59 15.92 -2.84
CA ASP A 482 1.09 16.02 -1.46
C ASP A 482 1.91 17.31 -1.27
N GLY A 483 1.47 18.17 -0.36
CA GLY A 483 2.15 19.43 -0.03
C GLY A 483 2.03 20.53 -1.08
N MET A 484 1.22 20.36 -2.13
CA MET A 484 1.03 21.35 -3.20
C MET A 484 0.04 22.45 -2.80
N ASN A 485 0.46 23.71 -2.87
CA ASN A 485 -0.38 24.88 -2.61
C ASN A 485 -0.88 25.53 -3.92
N ASP A 486 -1.70 24.78 -4.67
CA ASP A 486 -2.30 25.22 -5.93
C ASP A 486 -3.84 25.20 -5.80
N PRO A 487 -4.59 26.19 -6.32
CA PRO A 487 -6.07 26.20 -6.26
C PRO A 487 -6.73 24.93 -6.80
N ARG A 488 -6.17 24.31 -7.86
CA ARG A 488 -6.63 23.04 -8.43
C ARG A 488 -6.41 21.88 -7.44
N ALA A 489 -5.32 21.91 -6.68
CA ALA A 489 -5.05 20.90 -5.65
C ALA A 489 -6.05 21.01 -4.50
N TRP A 490 -6.38 22.22 -4.06
CA TRP A 490 -7.44 22.47 -3.06
C TRP A 490 -8.80 21.98 -3.55
N LYS A 491 -9.18 22.30 -4.79
CA LYS A 491 -10.42 21.79 -5.41
C LYS A 491 -10.46 20.26 -5.45
N LEU A 492 -9.35 19.61 -5.80
CA LEU A 492 -9.24 18.16 -5.83
C LEU A 492 -9.42 17.53 -4.44
N ARG A 493 -8.81 18.12 -3.40
CA ARG A 493 -8.93 17.69 -2.00
C ARG A 493 -10.38 17.77 -1.52
N VAL A 494 -11.05 18.90 -1.77
CA VAL A 494 -12.45 19.12 -1.37
C VAL A 494 -13.38 18.13 -2.09
N ALA A 495 -13.22 17.96 -3.40
CA ALA A 495 -14.07 17.08 -4.21
C ALA A 495 -14.03 15.61 -3.74
N HIS A 496 -12.89 15.17 -3.21
CA HIS A 496 -12.66 13.78 -2.84
C HIS A 496 -12.62 13.49 -1.34
N ALA A 497 -12.92 14.47 -0.48
CA ALA A 497 -12.94 14.33 0.97
C ALA A 497 -13.85 13.18 1.46
N LYS A 498 -14.99 12.95 0.80
CA LYS A 498 -15.89 11.84 1.13
C LYS A 498 -15.34 10.48 0.73
N ARG A 499 -14.66 10.40 -0.42
CA ARG A 499 -14.19 9.14 -1.03
C ARG A 499 -12.84 8.70 -0.45
N TRP A 500 -11.94 9.65 -0.21
CA TRP A 500 -10.55 9.41 0.21
C TRP A 500 -10.16 10.24 1.46
N PRO A 501 -10.96 10.24 2.55
CA PRO A 501 -10.79 11.17 3.67
C PRO A 501 -9.37 11.15 4.26
N ALA A 502 -8.82 9.96 4.53
CA ALA A 502 -7.46 9.85 5.07
C ALA A 502 -6.39 10.37 4.09
N THR A 503 -6.57 10.17 2.78
CA THR A 503 -5.57 10.63 1.79
C THR A 503 -5.65 12.14 1.55
N VAL A 504 -6.86 12.72 1.61
CA VAL A 504 -7.03 14.17 1.59
C VAL A 504 -6.22 14.80 2.71
N LEU A 505 -6.33 14.28 3.94
CA LEU A 505 -5.53 14.75 5.06
C LEU A 505 -4.03 14.57 4.82
N SER A 506 -3.56 13.38 4.42
CA SER A 506 -2.12 13.20 4.18
C SER A 506 -1.56 14.13 3.10
N SER A 507 -2.38 14.52 2.12
CA SER A 507 -1.96 15.45 1.06
C SER A 507 -1.72 16.88 1.53
N LEU A 508 -2.15 17.23 2.74
CA LEU A 508 -1.87 18.52 3.38
C LEU A 508 -0.47 18.56 4.02
N LYS A 509 0.24 17.42 4.10
CA LYS A 509 1.56 17.37 4.75
C LYS A 509 2.53 18.33 4.07
N GLY A 510 3.12 19.24 4.86
CA GLY A 510 4.07 20.26 4.40
C GLY A 510 3.44 21.59 3.99
N LEU A 511 2.10 21.71 4.01
CA LEU A 511 1.41 23.00 3.91
C LEU A 511 1.34 23.68 5.28
N PRO A 512 1.28 25.02 5.32
CA PRO A 512 1.02 25.76 6.55
C PRO A 512 -0.39 25.43 7.07
N LEU A 513 -0.55 25.39 8.40
CA LEU A 513 -1.83 25.11 9.06
C LEU A 513 -2.73 26.36 9.12
N GLY A 514 -2.98 26.96 7.96
CA GLY A 514 -3.85 28.14 7.79
C GLY A 514 -5.35 27.81 7.86
N PRO A 515 -6.22 28.83 7.70
CA PRO A 515 -7.67 28.66 7.83
C PRO A 515 -8.25 27.58 6.92
N GLU A 516 -7.84 27.54 5.64
CA GLU A 516 -8.32 26.55 4.67
C GLU A 516 -7.98 25.10 5.08
N ALA A 517 -6.74 24.88 5.54
CA ALA A 517 -6.29 23.57 6.00
C ALA A 517 -7.08 23.13 7.24
N ARG A 518 -7.26 24.03 8.21
CA ARG A 518 -8.03 23.78 9.43
C ARG A 518 -9.48 23.42 9.12
N THR A 519 -10.16 24.22 8.30
CA THR A 519 -11.56 23.96 7.90
C THR A 519 -11.71 22.60 7.21
N LEU A 520 -10.78 22.24 6.32
CA LEU A 520 -10.83 20.95 5.63
C LEU A 520 -10.58 19.78 6.60
N ILE A 521 -9.63 19.93 7.53
CA ILE A 521 -9.35 18.93 8.58
C ILE A 521 -10.60 18.69 9.43
N SER A 522 -11.21 19.75 9.98
CA SER A 522 -12.41 19.65 10.82
C SER A 522 -13.56 18.99 10.05
N ARG A 523 -13.82 19.40 8.81
CA ARG A 523 -14.87 18.79 7.97
C ARG A 523 -14.65 17.29 7.74
N VAL A 524 -13.41 16.86 7.51
CA VAL A 524 -13.10 15.43 7.32
C VAL A 524 -13.27 14.65 8.63
N LEU A 525 -12.87 15.25 9.75
CA LEU A 525 -12.99 14.65 11.08
C LEU A 525 -14.45 14.54 11.53
N GLU A 526 -15.27 15.55 11.32
CA GLU A 526 -16.72 15.52 11.58
C GLU A 526 -17.41 14.38 10.83
N ALA A 527 -17.01 14.14 9.58
CA ALA A 527 -17.57 13.05 8.77
C ALA A 527 -17.10 11.66 9.21
N ARG A 528 -15.93 11.55 9.87
CA ARG A 528 -15.25 10.29 10.21
C ARG A 528 -14.51 10.37 11.56
N PRO A 529 -15.19 10.67 12.68
CA PRO A 529 -14.54 11.04 13.94
C PRO A 529 -13.77 9.89 14.61
N ALA A 530 -14.22 8.66 14.42
CA ALA A 530 -13.58 7.46 14.99
C ALA A 530 -12.64 6.74 13.99
N SER A 531 -12.46 7.28 12.79
CA SER A 531 -11.68 6.62 11.75
C SER A 531 -10.18 6.74 12.04
N LEU A 532 -9.58 5.64 12.48
CA LEU A 532 -8.17 5.61 12.84
C LEU A 532 -7.21 6.06 11.71
N PRO A 533 -7.39 5.68 10.43
CA PRO A 533 -6.58 6.23 9.34
C PRO A 533 -6.70 7.76 9.16
N VAL A 534 -7.87 8.32 9.48
CA VAL A 534 -8.16 9.75 9.40
C VAL A 534 -7.47 10.47 10.56
N LEU A 535 -7.69 10.01 11.80
CA LEU A 535 -7.04 10.56 13.00
C LEU A 535 -5.51 10.57 12.89
N ARG A 536 -4.92 9.45 12.46
CA ARG A 536 -3.46 9.32 12.26
C ARG A 536 -2.92 10.34 11.26
N ASN A 537 -3.62 10.54 10.15
CA ASN A 537 -3.16 11.46 9.11
C ASN A 537 -3.41 12.93 9.48
N ALA A 538 -4.51 13.24 10.19
CA ALA A 538 -4.70 14.56 10.79
C ALA A 538 -3.55 14.88 11.75
N TYR A 539 -3.25 13.96 12.68
CA TYR A 539 -2.13 14.12 13.62
C TYR A 539 -0.81 14.35 12.90
N ALA A 540 -0.52 13.55 11.86
CA ALA A 540 0.71 13.68 11.08
C ALA A 540 0.87 15.09 10.48
N VAL A 541 -0.21 15.67 9.95
CA VAL A 541 -0.19 17.02 9.35
C VAL A 541 0.04 18.07 10.43
N ILE A 542 -0.74 18.02 11.51
CA ILE A 542 -0.70 19.00 12.60
C ILE A 542 0.67 18.98 13.28
N ALA A 543 1.14 17.82 13.69
CA ALA A 543 2.44 17.68 14.34
C ALA A 543 3.60 18.10 13.43
N THR A 544 3.51 17.83 12.11
CA THR A 544 4.53 18.30 11.16
C THR A 544 4.52 19.83 11.06
N ALA A 545 3.34 20.46 10.97
CA ALA A 545 3.22 21.92 10.91
C ALA A 545 3.79 22.59 12.17
N SER A 546 3.43 22.09 13.37
CA SER A 546 3.96 22.59 14.63
C SER A 546 5.49 22.48 14.73
N THR A 547 6.08 21.41 14.19
CA THR A 547 7.55 21.28 14.14
C THR A 547 8.21 22.23 13.14
N LEU A 548 7.52 22.62 12.06
CA LEU A 548 8.03 23.61 11.10
C LEU A 548 7.98 25.02 11.70
N ASP A 549 6.87 25.37 12.36
CA ASP A 549 6.69 26.66 13.03
C ASP A 549 7.72 26.86 14.16
N ALA A 550 7.97 25.82 14.96
CA ALA A 550 8.96 25.84 16.05
C ALA A 550 10.42 25.96 15.56
N ARG A 551 10.72 25.57 14.32
CA ARG A 551 12.07 25.66 13.72
C ARG A 551 12.33 26.99 13.00
N GLY A 552 11.33 27.88 12.92
CA GLY A 552 11.48 29.22 12.36
C GLY A 552 12.12 29.22 10.98
N THR A 553 11.46 28.71 9.94
CA THR A 553 11.83 29.03 8.54
C THR A 553 10.73 28.70 7.52
N THR A 554 10.37 29.76 6.80
CA THR A 554 9.83 29.89 5.43
C THR A 554 9.68 28.62 4.58
N VAL A 555 8.47 28.50 4.03
CA VAL A 555 8.08 27.85 2.77
C VAL A 555 9.26 27.33 1.94
N ARG A 556 9.26 26.01 1.66
CA ARG A 556 10.14 25.40 0.65
C ARG A 556 10.23 26.32 -0.57
N PRO A 557 11.42 26.76 -1.02
CA PRO A 557 11.51 27.47 -2.28
C PRO A 557 10.94 26.57 -3.36
N SER A 558 9.95 27.08 -4.09
CA SER A 558 9.67 26.61 -5.43
C SER A 558 11.01 26.58 -6.17
N ARG A 559 11.32 25.48 -6.84
CA ARG A 559 12.36 25.51 -7.88
C ARG A 559 11.83 26.45 -8.95
N VAL A 560 12.14 27.73 -8.81
CA VAL A 560 11.91 28.72 -9.85
C VAL A 560 12.83 28.35 -11.00
N VAL A 561 12.17 28.11 -12.13
CA VAL A 561 12.74 27.98 -13.47
C VAL A 561 13.72 29.12 -13.68
N ALA A 562 14.98 28.79 -13.97
CA ALA A 562 15.88 29.74 -14.57
C ALA A 562 15.35 30.00 -15.98
N ASP A 563 14.80 31.19 -16.21
CA ASP A 563 14.62 31.69 -17.56
C ASP A 563 15.10 33.14 -17.65
N ALA A 564 15.88 33.36 -18.69
CA ALA A 564 16.57 34.59 -19.01
C ALA A 564 15.61 35.62 -19.60
N ALA A 565 15.64 36.85 -19.11
CA ALA A 565 15.28 38.03 -19.89
C ALA A 565 15.84 39.29 -19.22
N THR A 566 17.09 39.59 -19.56
CA THR A 566 17.61 40.97 -19.59
C THR A 566 16.88 41.73 -20.70
N GLN A 567 16.71 43.04 -20.51
CA GLN A 567 16.16 44.04 -21.44
C GLN A 567 14.64 44.28 -21.36
N LEU A 568 14.24 45.33 -20.64
CA LEU A 568 13.89 46.60 -21.28
C LEU A 568 13.77 47.71 -20.23
N VAL A 569 14.60 48.72 -20.43
CA VAL A 569 14.58 50.07 -19.86
C VAL A 569 13.51 50.87 -20.63
N GLU A 570 12.95 51.89 -19.97
CA GLU A 570 12.06 52.97 -20.49
C GLU A 570 10.59 52.64 -20.77
N LEU A 571 9.72 52.94 -19.80
CA LEU A 571 8.85 54.14 -19.81
C LEU A 571 8.11 54.30 -18.48
#